data_AF-A0A820ENJ1-F1
#
_entry.id   AF-A0A820ENJ1-F1
#
_cell.length_a   1.000
_cell.length_b   1.000
_cell.length_c   1.000
_cell.angle_alpha   90.00
_cell.angle_beta   90.00
_cell.angle_gamma   90.00
#
_symmetry.space_group_name_H-M   'P 1'
#
loop_
_entity.id
_entity.type
_entity.pdbx_description
1 polymer ?
#
loop_
_entity_poly.entity_id
_entity_poly.type
_entity_poly.pdbx_seq_one_letter_code
_entity_poly.pdbx_strand_id
1 'polypeptide(L)'
;FEGAWLIDQPSGDNSWLLSYLSREWHKLVISSKSFPNYYWDKFVKKKVRNKYSDQFDYNELNRFLGMEKTDTPGKFEIVKTIETGLWGKIKSIDMRYQIWKWGIIFTDNSFLYVFFYFSFSVIGNYAFFVFAIHLLDVAISVKALSTILKSITHNGRQLLLTIMLMAVVVYLYTVIAFNFFRKFYTKEEDEQREENCKDMFT
;
A
#
# COMPACT_ATOMS: atom_id res chain seq x y z
N PHE A 1 -15.52 20.01 2.92
CA PHE A 1 -16.96 20.34 2.80
C PHE A 1 -17.59 19.82 1.50
N GLU A 2 -16.84 19.07 0.68
CA GLU A 2 -17.28 18.55 -0.60
C GLU A 2 -17.85 17.13 -0.47
N GLY A 3 -18.78 16.79 -1.38
CA GLY A 3 -19.42 15.48 -1.46
C GLY A 3 -18.57 14.47 -2.23
N ALA A 4 -17.25 14.40 -2.00
CA ALA A 4 -16.32 13.56 -2.77
C ALA A 4 -16.69 12.07 -2.81
N TRP A 5 -17.47 11.61 -1.81
CA TRP A 5 -17.96 10.23 -1.71
C TRP A 5 -19.42 10.06 -2.15
N LEU A 6 -20.14 11.16 -2.37
CA LEU A 6 -21.56 11.24 -2.75
C LEU A 6 -21.75 11.61 -4.23
N ILE A 7 -20.80 12.37 -4.79
CA ILE A 7 -20.80 12.87 -6.17
C ILE A 7 -19.64 12.19 -6.87
N ASP A 8 -19.92 11.51 -7.98
CA ASP A 8 -18.90 10.82 -8.76
C ASP A 8 -18.00 11.88 -9.42
N GLN A 9 -16.79 12.06 -8.88
CA GLN A 9 -15.79 12.93 -9.48
C GLN A 9 -14.89 12.09 -10.41
N PRO A 10 -14.71 12.49 -11.68
CA PRO A 10 -13.78 11.81 -12.57
C PRO A 10 -12.34 12.04 -12.05
N SER A 11 -11.64 10.96 -11.69
CA SER A 11 -10.23 11.04 -11.32
C SER A 11 -9.38 11.27 -12.56
N GLY A 12 -8.85 12.49 -12.73
CA GLY A 12 -8.02 12.88 -13.87
C GLY A 12 -6.58 12.34 -13.88
N ASP A 13 -6.24 11.39 -13.01
CA ASP A 13 -4.88 10.89 -12.82
C ASP A 13 -4.65 9.49 -13.40
N ASN A 14 -3.43 9.24 -13.87
CA ASN A 14 -2.94 7.98 -14.44
C ASN A 14 -3.02 6.76 -13.50
N SER A 15 -3.44 6.95 -12.24
CA SER A 15 -3.64 5.90 -11.24
C SER A 15 -5.11 5.75 -10.84
N TRP A 16 -6.01 5.78 -11.83
CA TRP A 16 -7.46 5.63 -11.66
C TRP A 16 -7.86 4.39 -10.84
N LEU A 17 -7.08 3.30 -10.91
CA LEU A 17 -7.32 2.09 -10.14
C LEU A 17 -7.06 2.29 -8.64
N LEU A 18 -5.96 2.95 -8.28
CA LEU A 18 -5.61 3.17 -6.87
C LEU A 18 -6.54 4.19 -6.22
N SER A 19 -6.94 5.23 -6.96
CA SER A 19 -7.93 6.20 -6.48
C SER A 19 -9.31 5.55 -6.28
N TYR A 20 -9.74 4.70 -7.22
CA TYR A 20 -10.98 3.94 -7.09
C TYR A 20 -10.94 2.98 -5.91
N LEU A 21 -9.86 2.23 -5.74
CA LEU A 21 -9.72 1.28 -4.63
C LEU A 21 -9.68 1.98 -3.27
N SER A 22 -8.92 3.07 -3.16
CA SER A 22 -8.90 3.91 -1.96
C SER A 22 -10.29 4.44 -1.64
N ARG A 23 -11.07 4.83 -2.66
CA ARG A 23 -12.45 5.26 -2.50
C ARG A 23 -13.34 4.19 -1.91
N GLU A 24 -13.36 3.01 -2.50
CA GLU A 24 -14.17 1.90 -1.99
C GLU A 24 -13.72 1.48 -0.59
N TRP A 25 -12.42 1.53 -0.31
CA TRP A 25 -11.86 1.31 1.02
C TRP A 25 -12.37 2.31 2.06
N HIS A 26 -12.44 3.61 1.71
CA HIS A 26 -12.99 4.63 2.59
C HIS A 26 -14.53 4.57 2.72
N LYS A 27 -15.26 4.15 1.68
CA LYS A 27 -16.70 3.90 1.78
C LYS A 27 -17.04 2.82 2.82
N LEU A 28 -16.19 1.79 2.92
CA LEU A 28 -16.34 0.74 3.93
C LEU A 28 -16.41 1.31 5.35
N VAL A 29 -15.54 2.27 5.70
CA VAL A 29 -15.55 2.89 7.04
C VAL A 29 -16.72 3.84 7.26
N ILE A 30 -17.18 4.56 6.24
CA ILE A 30 -18.28 5.53 6.38
C ILE A 30 -19.57 4.82 6.79
N SER A 31 -19.80 3.62 6.27
CA SER A 31 -20.94 2.76 6.63
C SER A 31 -20.81 2.08 8.01
N SER A 32 -19.63 2.11 8.64
CA SER A 32 -19.39 1.44 9.92
C SER A 32 -20.05 2.17 11.10
N LYS A 33 -20.52 1.43 12.10
CA LYS A 33 -21.18 2.02 13.30
C LYS A 33 -20.19 2.79 14.16
N SER A 34 -18.92 2.35 14.15
CA SER A 34 -17.82 2.93 14.91
C SER A 34 -17.24 4.23 14.31
N PHE A 35 -17.68 4.65 13.14
CA PHE A 35 -17.28 5.96 12.61
C PHE A 35 -18.11 7.08 13.26
N PRO A 36 -17.53 8.15 13.84
CA PRO A 36 -16.13 8.59 13.79
C PRO A 36 -15.40 8.50 15.16
N ASN A 37 -15.07 7.30 15.65
CA ASN A 37 -14.53 7.07 17.00
C ASN A 37 -13.21 7.80 17.32
N TYR A 38 -12.33 8.02 16.36
CA TYR A 38 -11.03 8.70 16.58
C TYR A 38 -11.01 10.18 16.15
N TYR A 39 -12.17 10.71 15.71
CA TYR A 39 -12.31 12.13 15.35
C TYR A 39 -12.95 12.93 16.48
N TRP A 40 -12.72 14.24 16.53
CA TRP A 40 -13.27 15.10 17.58
C TRP A 40 -14.80 15.25 17.49
N ASP A 41 -15.33 15.47 16.29
CA ASP A 41 -16.77 15.65 16.07
C ASP A 41 -17.50 14.31 15.89
N LYS A 42 -18.27 13.91 16.90
CA LYS A 42 -19.07 12.67 16.88
C LYS A 42 -20.36 12.78 16.08
N PHE A 43 -20.77 13.99 15.70
CA PHE A 43 -22.04 14.25 15.03
C PHE A 43 -21.90 14.47 13.52
N VAL A 44 -20.74 14.16 12.94
CA VAL A 44 -20.44 14.36 11.51
C VAL A 44 -21.45 13.69 10.59
N LYS A 45 -21.89 12.46 10.90
CA LYS A 45 -22.91 11.74 10.09
C LYS A 45 -24.24 12.49 10.06
N LYS A 46 -24.66 13.06 11.19
CA LYS A 46 -25.90 13.86 11.28
C LYS A 46 -25.77 15.16 10.50
N LYS A 47 -24.61 15.82 10.58
CA LYS A 47 -24.34 17.05 9.81
C LYS A 47 -24.33 16.80 8.30
N VAL A 48 -23.71 15.72 7.84
CA VAL A 48 -23.71 15.33 6.42
C VAL A 48 -25.14 15.02 5.96
N ARG A 49 -25.91 14.29 6.76
CA ARG A 49 -27.31 14.01 6.46
C ARG A 49 -28.15 15.27 6.27
N ASN A 50 -28.03 16.23 7.19
CA ASN A 50 -28.79 17.48 7.12
C ASN A 50 -28.34 18.40 5.99
N LYS A 51 -27.09 18.29 5.54
CA LYS A 51 -26.55 19.13 4.45
C LYS A 51 -26.98 18.63 3.06
N TYR A 52 -27.10 17.32 2.89
CA TYR A 52 -27.39 16.69 1.60
C TYR A 52 -28.82 16.16 1.49
N SER A 53 -29.69 16.48 2.46
CA SER A 53 -31.11 16.06 2.47
C SER A 53 -31.90 16.57 1.27
N ASP A 54 -31.49 17.71 0.71
CA ASP A 54 -32.20 18.35 -0.41
C ASP A 54 -31.83 17.72 -1.76
N GLN A 55 -30.67 17.05 -1.84
CA GLN A 55 -30.13 16.48 -3.08
C GLN A 55 -30.34 14.95 -3.17
N PHE A 56 -30.39 14.26 -2.04
CA PHE A 56 -30.48 12.79 -1.96
C PHE A 56 -31.64 12.35 -1.06
N ASP A 57 -32.24 11.20 -1.37
CA ASP A 57 -33.32 10.66 -0.54
C ASP A 57 -32.83 10.31 0.88
N TYR A 58 -33.69 10.57 1.87
CA TYR A 58 -33.38 10.37 3.28
C TYR A 58 -33.01 8.93 3.61
N ASN A 59 -33.69 7.95 2.99
CA ASN A 59 -33.43 6.55 3.25
C ASN A 59 -32.12 6.08 2.63
N GLU A 60 -31.79 6.59 1.43
CA GLU A 60 -30.54 6.28 0.75
C GLU A 60 -29.33 6.80 1.53
N LEU A 61 -29.41 8.02 2.03
CA LEU A 61 -28.34 8.66 2.79
C LEU A 61 -28.09 7.97 4.14
N ASN A 62 -29.16 7.53 4.82
CA ASN A 62 -29.03 6.74 6.05
C ASN A 62 -28.40 5.37 5.79
N ARG A 63 -28.79 4.70 4.70
CA ARG A 63 -28.20 3.42 4.30
C ARG A 63 -26.73 3.56 3.97
N PHE A 64 -26.34 4.62 3.25
CA PHE A 64 -24.95 4.90 2.90
C PHE A 64 -24.08 5.18 4.13
N LEU A 65 -24.58 6.01 5.06
CA LEU A 65 -23.88 6.36 6.29
C LEU A 65 -23.93 5.24 7.36
N GLY A 66 -24.66 4.14 7.10
CA GLY A 66 -24.86 3.06 8.05
C GLY A 66 -25.55 3.51 9.35
N MET A 67 -26.42 4.52 9.27
CA MET A 67 -27.27 4.95 10.39
C MET A 67 -28.55 4.12 10.33
N GLU A 68 -28.78 3.27 11.33
CA GLU A 68 -30.03 2.50 11.41
C GLU A 68 -31.18 3.44 11.80
N LYS A 69 -32.42 3.08 11.46
CA LYS A 69 -33.63 3.89 11.78
C LYS A 69 -33.79 4.14 13.30
N THR A 70 -33.07 3.39 14.13
CA THR A 70 -33.05 3.46 15.59
C THR A 70 -32.08 4.51 16.16
N ASP A 71 -31.21 5.12 15.36
CA ASP A 71 -30.17 6.07 15.85
C ASP A 71 -30.65 7.54 15.92
N THR A 72 -31.97 7.75 15.81
CA THR A 72 -32.68 9.02 16.05
C THR A 72 -32.99 9.16 17.57
N PRO A 73 -33.08 10.39 18.11
CA PRO A 73 -32.59 10.73 19.45
C PRO A 73 -33.37 10.04 20.59
N GLY A 74 -32.67 9.55 21.61
CA GLY A 74 -33.27 9.13 22.89
C GLY A 74 -32.93 7.71 23.36
N LYS A 75 -32.48 6.82 22.47
CA LYS A 75 -31.93 5.52 22.87
C LYS A 75 -30.41 5.59 22.98
N PHE A 76 -29.92 6.23 24.04
CA PHE A 76 -28.67 5.79 24.63
C PHE A 76 -28.98 4.45 25.31
N GLU A 77 -29.03 3.37 24.52
CA GLU A 77 -28.96 2.04 25.09
C GLU A 77 -27.58 1.95 25.73
N ILE A 78 -27.55 2.22 27.03
CA ILE A 78 -26.57 1.66 27.95
C ILE A 78 -26.58 0.18 27.63
N VAL A 79 -25.60 -0.25 26.83
CA VAL A 79 -25.37 -1.66 26.55
C VAL A 79 -25.23 -2.31 27.91
N LYS A 80 -26.28 -3.03 28.31
CA LYS A 80 -26.30 -3.83 29.53
C LYS A 80 -24.98 -4.61 29.54
N THR A 81 -24.20 -4.42 30.58
CA THR A 81 -22.98 -5.16 30.88
C THR A 81 -23.37 -6.60 31.13
N ILE A 82 -23.70 -7.34 30.06
CA ILE A 82 -23.85 -8.78 30.11
C ILE A 82 -22.44 -9.32 30.25
N GLU A 83 -22.21 -9.96 31.39
CA GLU A 83 -21.03 -10.74 31.76
C GLU A 83 -20.77 -11.81 30.69
N THR A 84 -20.17 -11.40 29.60
CA THR A 84 -19.65 -12.28 28.57
C THR A 84 -18.16 -12.05 28.58
N GLY A 85 -17.40 -13.12 28.91
CA GLY A 85 -15.94 -13.10 29.00
C GLY A 85 -15.29 -12.54 27.72
N LEU A 86 -13.96 -12.43 27.69
CA LEU A 86 -13.20 -11.78 26.60
C LEU A 86 -13.76 -12.00 25.18
N TRP A 87 -14.22 -13.23 24.87
CA TRP A 87 -14.86 -13.61 23.61
C TRP A 87 -16.13 -12.82 23.24
N GLY A 88 -16.99 -12.49 24.20
CA GLY A 88 -18.19 -11.67 23.97
C GLY A 88 -17.84 -10.22 23.65
N LYS A 89 -16.82 -9.68 24.33
CA LYS A 89 -16.27 -8.35 23.99
C LYS A 89 -15.67 -8.34 22.58
N ILE A 90 -14.93 -9.38 22.18
CA ILE A 90 -14.35 -9.48 20.83
C ILE A 90 -15.44 -9.51 19.74
N LYS A 91 -16.56 -10.22 19.96
CA LYS A 91 -17.67 -10.26 18.99
C LYS A 91 -18.43 -8.94 18.89
N SER A 92 -18.40 -8.10 19.92
CA SER A 92 -19.02 -6.76 19.90
C SER A 92 -18.22 -5.71 19.12
N ILE A 93 -16.98 -6.04 18.72
CA ILE A 93 -16.11 -5.13 17.98
C ILE A 93 -16.54 -5.03 16.51
N ASP A 94 -16.59 -3.80 16.01
CA ASP A 94 -16.86 -3.50 14.60
C ASP A 94 -15.66 -3.94 13.72
N MET A 95 -15.69 -5.19 13.27
CA MET A 95 -14.62 -5.78 12.46
C MET A 95 -14.35 -5.01 11.16
N ARG A 96 -15.37 -4.38 10.56
CA ARG A 96 -15.21 -3.55 9.36
C ARG A 96 -14.34 -2.34 9.65
N TYR A 97 -14.61 -1.67 10.77
CA TYR A 97 -13.81 -0.53 11.24
C TYR A 97 -12.37 -0.95 11.56
N GLN A 98 -12.19 -2.10 12.21
CA GLN A 98 -10.85 -2.60 12.54
C GLN A 98 -10.03 -2.94 11.29
N ILE A 99 -10.60 -3.67 10.32
CA ILE A 99 -9.92 -4.02 9.07
C ILE A 99 -9.49 -2.74 8.32
N TRP A 100 -10.39 -1.75 8.22
CA TRP A 100 -10.05 -0.46 7.63
C TRP A 100 -8.89 0.24 8.37
N LYS A 101 -8.95 0.27 9.70
CA LYS A 101 -7.93 0.87 10.55
C LYS A 101 -6.57 0.18 10.37
N TRP A 102 -6.54 -1.14 10.38
CA TRP A 102 -5.32 -1.91 10.11
C TRP A 102 -4.78 -1.62 8.71
N GLY A 103 -5.63 -1.57 7.69
CA GLY A 103 -5.21 -1.20 6.33
C GLY A 103 -4.51 0.16 6.29
N ILE A 104 -5.05 1.17 6.96
CA ILE A 104 -4.42 2.49 7.04
C ILE A 104 -3.05 2.43 7.72
N ILE A 105 -2.97 1.71 8.85
CA ILE A 105 -1.71 1.55 9.60
C ILE A 105 -0.65 0.86 8.71
N PHE A 106 -1.03 -0.19 7.98
CA PHE A 106 -0.11 -0.89 7.07
C PHE A 106 0.27 -0.08 5.83
N THR A 107 -0.47 0.95 5.45
CA THR A 107 -0.08 1.85 4.36
C THR A 107 0.81 3.02 4.83
N ASP A 108 0.99 3.20 6.14
CA ASP A 108 1.84 4.28 6.65
C ASP A 108 3.33 3.92 6.53
N ASN A 109 4.09 4.79 5.86
CA ASN A 109 5.52 4.56 5.62
C ASN A 109 6.33 4.45 6.92
N SER A 110 5.95 5.19 7.96
CA SER A 110 6.68 5.18 9.25
C SER A 110 6.43 3.87 9.98
N PHE A 111 5.17 3.41 10.01
CA PHE A 111 4.83 2.10 10.57
C PHE A 111 5.54 0.97 9.81
N LEU A 112 5.49 0.98 8.48
CA LEU A 112 6.17 -0.02 7.66
C LEU A 112 7.67 -0.05 7.92
N TYR A 113 8.32 1.11 8.03
CA TYR A 113 9.74 1.19 8.36
C TYR A 113 10.06 0.48 9.68
N VAL A 114 9.32 0.80 10.76
CA VAL A 114 9.51 0.15 12.07
C VAL A 114 9.17 -1.34 12.02
N PHE A 115 8.12 -1.72 11.30
CA PHE A 115 7.70 -3.11 11.13
C PHE A 115 8.77 -3.96 10.43
N PHE A 116 9.35 -3.46 9.34
CA PHE A 116 10.44 -4.14 8.64
C PHE A 116 11.72 -4.16 9.47
N TYR A 117 12.04 -3.08 10.19
CA TYR A 117 13.16 -3.05 11.12
C TYR A 117 13.04 -4.13 12.19
N PHE A 118 11.86 -4.25 12.81
CA PHE A 118 11.56 -5.32 13.77
C PHE A 118 11.64 -6.71 13.13
N SER A 119 11.07 -6.89 11.94
CA SER A 119 11.08 -8.17 11.22
C SER A 119 12.50 -8.62 10.89
N PHE A 120 13.34 -7.73 10.38
CA PHE A 120 14.75 -8.03 10.13
C PHE A 120 15.52 -8.32 11.41
N SER A 121 15.19 -7.69 12.53
CA SER A 121 15.79 -8.02 13.83
C SER A 121 15.44 -9.45 14.26
N VAL A 122 14.18 -9.88 14.09
CA VAL A 122 13.77 -11.27 14.36
C VAL A 122 14.48 -12.25 13.42
N ILE A 123 14.52 -11.95 12.11
CA ILE A 123 15.20 -12.79 11.12
C ILE A 123 16.72 -12.85 11.39
N GLY A 124 17.31 -11.76 11.88
CA GLY A 124 18.72 -11.70 12.26
C GLY A 124 19.13 -12.71 13.31
N ASN A 125 18.20 -13.13 14.17
CA ASN A 125 18.45 -14.21 15.13
C ASN A 125 18.71 -15.57 14.44
N TYR A 126 18.13 -15.79 13.26
CA TYR A 126 18.36 -17.00 12.47
C TYR A 126 19.52 -16.82 11.47
N ALA A 127 19.73 -15.61 10.95
CA ALA A 127 20.76 -15.30 9.97
C ALA A 127 21.55 -14.04 10.36
N PHE A 128 22.73 -14.21 10.96
CA PHE A 128 23.54 -13.12 11.51
C PHE A 128 23.87 -12.00 10.51
N PHE A 129 23.95 -12.31 9.20
CA PHE A 129 24.23 -11.31 8.17
C PHE A 129 23.15 -10.22 8.09
N VAL A 130 21.89 -10.51 8.47
CA VAL A 130 20.79 -9.55 8.43
C VAL A 130 21.00 -8.39 9.42
N PHE A 131 21.82 -8.57 10.46
CA PHE A 131 22.22 -7.45 11.33
C PHE A 131 23.06 -6.39 10.59
N ALA A 132 23.79 -6.75 9.53
CA ALA A 132 24.53 -5.78 8.72
C ALA A 132 23.60 -4.79 8.00
N ILE A 133 22.38 -5.20 7.65
CA ILE A 133 21.37 -4.32 7.04
C ILE A 133 20.96 -3.21 8.01
N HIS A 134 20.84 -3.51 9.31
CA HIS A 134 20.53 -2.49 10.32
C HIS A 134 21.66 -1.47 10.44
N LEU A 135 22.91 -1.93 10.32
CA LEU A 135 24.08 -1.04 10.35
C LEU A 135 24.16 -0.15 9.11
N LEU A 136 23.81 -0.68 7.92
CA LEU A 136 23.67 0.10 6.69
C LEU A 136 22.61 1.20 6.84
N ASP A 137 21.45 0.88 7.42
CA ASP A 137 20.38 1.85 7.66
C ASP A 137 20.83 2.97 8.61
N VAL A 138 21.52 2.62 9.70
CA VAL A 138 22.13 3.61 10.60
C VAL A 138 23.14 4.50 9.87
N ALA A 139 23.94 3.96 8.95
CA ALA A 139 24.86 4.76 8.15
C ALA A 139 24.11 5.74 7.20
N ILE A 140 23.02 5.29 6.57
CA ILE A 140 22.19 6.11 5.67
C ILE A 140 21.40 7.19 6.43
N SER A 141 21.14 6.99 7.73
CA SER A 141 20.51 8.00 8.60
C SER A 141 21.31 9.31 8.70
N VAL A 142 22.61 9.28 8.36
CA VAL A 142 23.45 10.49 8.29
C VAL A 142 22.93 11.42 7.21
N LYS A 143 22.63 12.66 7.60
CA LYS A 143 22.00 13.68 6.73
C LYS A 143 22.73 13.88 5.40
N ALA A 144 24.06 13.88 5.41
CA ALA A 144 24.86 14.01 4.20
C ALA A 144 24.63 12.83 3.22
N LEU A 145 24.71 11.59 3.70
CA LEU A 145 24.54 10.40 2.87
C LEU A 145 23.10 10.25 2.36
N SER A 146 22.11 10.52 3.22
CA SER A 146 20.70 10.56 2.82
C SER A 146 20.45 11.58 1.70
N THR A 147 21.14 12.73 1.74
CA THR A 147 21.01 13.76 0.69
C THR A 147 21.58 13.28 -0.64
N ILE A 148 22.76 12.65 -0.62
CA ILE A 148 23.38 12.07 -1.82
C ILE A 148 22.46 10.99 -2.42
N LEU A 149 21.96 10.07 -1.57
CA LEU A 149 21.06 9.01 -2.01
C LEU A 149 19.77 9.59 -2.60
N LYS A 150 19.16 10.57 -1.93
CA LYS A 150 17.97 11.28 -2.44
C LYS A 150 18.23 11.94 -3.79
N SER A 151 19.42 12.51 -4.00
CA SER A 151 19.79 13.13 -5.27
C SER A 151 19.82 12.09 -6.41
N ILE A 152 20.27 10.87 -6.14
CA ILE A 152 20.26 9.78 -7.14
C ILE A 152 18.83 9.28 -7.36
N THR A 153 18.06 9.08 -6.28
CA THR A 153 16.70 8.54 -6.37
C THR A 153 15.66 9.55 -6.83
N HIS A 154 15.95 10.86 -6.81
CA HIS A 154 15.03 11.92 -7.23
C HIS A 154 14.54 11.71 -8.67
N ASN A 155 15.43 11.26 -9.56
CA ASN A 155 15.12 10.97 -10.96
C ASN A 155 15.01 9.45 -11.23
N GLY A 156 14.70 8.66 -10.20
CA GLY A 156 14.74 7.20 -10.26
C GLY A 156 13.89 6.59 -11.37
N ARG A 157 12.75 7.20 -11.71
CA ARG A 157 11.91 6.74 -12.84
C ARG A 157 12.64 6.84 -14.18
N GLN A 158 13.38 7.92 -14.41
CA GLN A 158 14.16 8.10 -15.63
C GLN A 158 15.33 7.10 -15.66
N LEU A 159 16.03 6.94 -14.53
CA LEU A 159 17.11 5.97 -14.40
C LEU A 159 16.65 4.54 -14.74
N LEU A 160 15.49 4.12 -14.20
CA LEU A 160 14.92 2.80 -14.48
C LEU A 160 14.56 2.63 -15.96
N LEU A 161 13.95 3.65 -16.58
CA LEU A 161 13.64 3.62 -18.01
C LEU A 161 14.91 3.49 -18.86
N THR A 162 15.98 4.21 -18.51
CA THR A 162 17.26 4.12 -19.21
C THR A 162 17.90 2.74 -19.06
N ILE A 163 17.92 2.16 -17.86
CA ILE A 163 18.46 0.81 -17.63
C ILE A 163 17.65 -0.22 -18.42
N MET A 164 16.32 -0.11 -18.44
CA MET A 164 15.46 -0.99 -19.22
C MET A 164 15.74 -0.90 -20.72
N LEU A 165 15.89 0.31 -21.26
CA LEU A 165 16.26 0.51 -22.66
C LEU A 165 17.63 -0.10 -22.98
N MET A 166 18.62 0.11 -22.11
CA MET A 166 19.97 -0.47 -22.26
C MET A 166 19.92 -2.00 -22.30
N ALA A 167 19.14 -2.63 -21.41
CA ALA A 167 18.97 -4.08 -21.40
C ALA A 167 18.35 -4.60 -22.70
N VAL A 168 17.35 -3.91 -23.26
CA VAL A 168 16.74 -4.26 -24.55
C VAL A 168 17.75 -4.15 -25.69
N VAL A 169 18.55 -3.09 -25.72
CA VAL A 169 19.58 -2.89 -26.75
C VAL A 169 20.64 -3.99 -26.68
N VAL A 170 21.15 -4.30 -25.48
CA VAL A 170 22.10 -5.41 -25.28
C VAL A 170 21.50 -6.72 -25.76
N TYR A 171 20.24 -7.02 -25.40
CA TYR A 171 19.55 -8.23 -25.84
C TYR A 171 19.43 -8.32 -27.38
N LEU A 172 19.10 -7.21 -28.06
CA LEU A 172 19.05 -7.21 -29.52
C LEU A 172 20.43 -7.50 -30.13
N TYR A 173 21.50 -6.90 -29.58
CA TYR A 173 22.86 -7.17 -30.03
C TYR A 173 23.30 -8.61 -29.76
N THR A 174 22.97 -9.18 -28.59
CA THR A 174 23.30 -10.59 -28.29
C THR A 174 22.56 -11.54 -29.22
N VAL A 175 21.28 -11.29 -29.54
CA VAL A 175 20.53 -12.11 -30.50
C VAL A 175 21.12 -12.03 -31.91
N ILE A 176 21.51 -10.84 -32.38
CA ILE A 176 22.17 -10.68 -33.69
C ILE A 176 23.53 -11.39 -33.68
N ALA A 177 24.33 -11.21 -32.62
CA ALA A 177 25.62 -11.87 -32.46
C ALA A 177 25.50 -13.40 -32.42
N PHE A 178 24.51 -13.92 -31.69
CA PHE A 178 24.24 -15.35 -31.59
C PHE A 178 23.78 -15.96 -32.92
N ASN A 179 22.98 -15.24 -33.72
CA ASN A 179 22.52 -15.75 -35.01
C ASN A 179 23.60 -15.69 -36.10
N PHE A 180 24.37 -14.60 -36.19
CA PHE A 180 25.29 -14.38 -37.31
C PHE A 180 26.75 -14.66 -36.98
N PHE A 181 27.19 -14.38 -35.76
CA PHE A 181 28.60 -14.43 -35.37
C PHE A 181 28.97 -15.64 -34.51
N ARG A 182 28.05 -16.60 -34.33
CA ARG A 182 28.29 -17.83 -33.54
C ARG A 182 29.60 -18.55 -33.86
N LYS A 183 29.99 -18.58 -35.15
CA LYS A 183 31.22 -19.26 -35.61
C LYS A 183 32.51 -18.50 -35.28
N PHE A 184 32.46 -17.20 -35.00
CA PHE A 184 33.62 -16.38 -34.65
C PHE A 184 33.89 -16.36 -33.13
N TYR A 185 32.88 -16.67 -32.31
CA TYR A 185 33.02 -16.77 -30.85
C TYR A 185 33.39 -18.18 -30.38
N THR A 186 33.44 -19.17 -31.28
CA THR A 186 34.07 -20.47 -31.00
C THR A 186 35.57 -20.25 -30.91
N LYS A 187 36.10 -20.14 -29.69
CA LYS A 187 37.56 -20.08 -29.49
C LYS A 187 38.19 -21.38 -29.97
N GLU A 188 39.15 -21.30 -30.89
CA GLU A 188 40.12 -22.36 -31.16
C GLU A 188 41.17 -22.33 -30.03
N GLU A 189 40.78 -22.79 -28.83
CA GLU A 189 41.75 -23.14 -27.79
C GLU A 189 41.62 -24.63 -27.54
N ASP A 190 42.69 -25.34 -27.91
CA ASP A 190 42.85 -26.78 -27.77
C ASP A 190 42.58 -27.22 -26.31
N GLU A 191 41.87 -28.35 -26.20
CA GLU A 191 41.69 -29.22 -25.03
C GLU A 191 40.55 -29.00 -24.01
N GLN A 192 39.72 -27.95 -24.06
CA GLN A 192 38.39 -28.01 -23.41
C GLN A 192 37.40 -27.03 -24.04
N ARG A 193 36.44 -27.57 -24.79
CA ARG A 193 35.40 -26.84 -25.52
C ARG A 193 34.40 -26.12 -24.58
N GLU A 194 34.84 -25.02 -23.97
CA GLU A 194 33.95 -24.00 -23.39
C GLU A 194 33.46 -23.08 -24.51
N GLU A 195 32.50 -23.59 -25.27
CA GLU A 195 31.70 -22.78 -26.18
C GLU A 195 30.78 -21.89 -25.33
N ASN A 196 31.10 -20.61 -25.18
CA ASN A 196 30.21 -19.59 -24.58
C ASN A 196 28.89 -19.38 -25.37
N CYS A 197 28.54 -20.27 -26.30
CA CYS A 197 27.38 -20.19 -27.20
C CYS A 197 26.67 -21.55 -27.34
N LYS A 198 26.49 -22.26 -26.22
CA LYS A 198 25.57 -23.43 -26.15
C LYS A 198 24.15 -23.01 -25.77
N ASP A 199 24.00 -22.00 -24.91
CA ASP A 199 22.73 -21.49 -24.43
C ASP A 199 22.62 -19.98 -24.67
N MET A 200 21.42 -19.47 -24.94
CA MET A 200 21.17 -18.06 -25.24
C MET A 200 21.37 -17.15 -24.01
N PHE A 201 21.34 -17.73 -22.81
CA PHE A 201 21.44 -17.02 -21.54
C PHE A 201 22.87 -16.90 -20.99
N THR A 202 23.84 -17.63 -21.56
CA THR A 202 25.25 -17.62 -21.16
C THR A 202 26.01 -16.54 -21.93
#